data_AF-A0A2C6MF73-F1
#
_entry.id   AF-A0A2C6MF73-F1
#
_cell.length_a   1.000
_cell.length_b   1.000
_cell.length_c   1.000
_cell.angle_alpha   90.00
_cell.angle_beta   90.00
_cell.angle_gamma   90.00
#
_symmetry.space_group_name_H-M   'P 1'
#
loop_
_entity.id
_entity.type
_entity.pdbx_description
1 polymer ?
#
loop_
_entity_poly.entity_id
_entity_poly.type
_entity_poly.pdbx_seq_one_letter_code
_entity_poly.pdbx_strand_id
1 'polypeptide(L)'
;MLRKPKILYRNKNTSQIRHLYQILKVLFFVSVTEFLFLFTCVLFLSNFEHLSFFKAFYLAIITVSTVGYGDLYPHTEAGQIIMDKEN
;
A
#
# COMPACT_ATOMS: atom_id res chain seq x y z
N MET A 1 -63.52 0.07 4.54
CA MET A 1 -62.43 0.29 3.56
C MET A 1 -61.21 0.85 4.33
N LEU A 2 -60.32 -0.02 4.83
CA LEU A 2 -59.20 0.41 5.69
C LEU A 2 -58.05 0.96 4.84
N ARG A 3 -57.90 2.29 4.79
CA ARG A 3 -56.72 2.95 4.21
C ARG A 3 -55.55 2.76 5.16
N LYS A 4 -54.60 1.88 4.82
CA LYS A 4 -53.33 1.80 5.57
C LYS A 4 -52.50 3.07 5.32
N PRO A 5 -52.00 3.74 6.37
CA PRO A 5 -51.15 4.90 6.18
C PRO A 5 -49.78 4.44 5.67
N LYS A 6 -49.33 5.04 4.56
CA LYS A 6 -47.93 4.97 4.12
C LYS A 6 -47.10 5.81 5.08
N ILE A 7 -46.85 5.31 6.28
CA ILE A 7 -45.77 5.82 7.13
C ILE A 7 -44.49 5.20 6.59
N LEU A 8 -44.08 5.66 5.40
CA LEU A 8 -42.84 5.27 4.78
C LEU A 8 -41.75 6.12 5.44
N TYR A 9 -41.04 5.52 6.39
CA TYR A 9 -39.86 6.10 7.03
C TYR A 9 -38.77 6.30 5.97
N ARG A 10 -38.88 7.40 5.21
CA ARG A 10 -37.91 7.79 4.18
C ARG A 10 -36.66 8.29 4.89
N ASN A 11 -35.84 7.34 5.30
CA ASN A 11 -34.60 7.58 5.98
C ASN A 11 -33.56 8.17 5.01
N LYS A 12 -33.28 9.48 5.12
CA LYS A 12 -32.19 10.15 4.40
C LYS A 12 -30.81 9.58 4.75
N ASN A 13 -30.69 8.82 5.84
CA ASN A 13 -29.45 8.15 6.25
C ASN A 13 -29.06 7.00 5.29
N THR A 14 -30.00 6.47 4.48
CA THR A 14 -29.66 5.44 3.48
C THR A 14 -28.72 5.94 2.39
N SER A 15 -28.78 7.21 1.98
CA SER A 15 -27.81 7.78 1.03
C SER A 15 -26.48 8.10 1.68
N GLN A 16 -26.49 8.60 2.93
CA GLN A 16 -25.26 8.88 3.70
C GLN A 16 -24.47 7.60 3.99
N ILE A 17 -25.13 6.52 4.41
CA ILE A 17 -24.51 5.21 4.65
C ILE A 17 -23.92 4.61 3.37
N ARG A 18 -24.55 4.84 2.20
CA ARG A 18 -23.99 4.38 0.91
C ARG A 18 -22.68 5.08 0.59
N HIS A 19 -22.58 6.40 0.77
CA HIS A 19 -21.33 7.13 0.55
C HIS A 19 -20.25 6.71 1.55
N LEU A 20 -20.61 6.50 2.82
CA LEU A 20 -19.69 5.99 3.83
C LEU A 20 -19.15 4.60 3.46
N TYR A 21 -20.02 3.68 3.03
CA TYR A 21 -19.61 2.36 2.58
C TYR A 21 -18.73 2.42 1.33
N GLN A 22 -19.03 3.33 0.38
CA GLN A 22 -18.20 3.55 -0.80
C GLN A 22 -16.80 4.06 -0.42
N ILE A 23 -16.71 5.02 0.49
CA ILE A 23 -15.42 5.56 0.97
C ILE A 23 -14.63 4.47 1.70
N LEU A 24 -15.26 3.75 2.64
CA LEU A 24 -14.60 2.66 3.36
C LEU A 24 -14.13 1.55 2.42
N LYS A 25 -14.91 1.21 1.40
CA LYS A 25 -14.53 0.23 0.38
C LYS A 25 -13.34 0.69 -0.46
N VAL A 26 -13.30 1.97 -0.84
CA VAL A 26 -12.17 2.55 -1.58
C VAL A 26 -10.91 2.54 -0.71
N LEU A 27 -11.00 2.98 0.55
CA LEU A 27 -9.87 2.97 1.48
C LEU A 27 -9.30 1.55 1.69
N PHE A 28 -10.17 0.55 1.82
CA PHE A 28 -9.76 -0.83 1.92
C PHE A 28 -9.09 -1.35 0.64
N PHE A 29 -9.60 -0.97 -0.54
CA PHE A 29 -9.01 -1.38 -1.81
C PHE A 29 -7.64 -0.74 -2.05
N VAL A 30 -7.51 0.54 -1.69
CA VAL A 30 -6.25 1.30 -1.70
C VAL A 30 -5.24 0.61 -0.79
N SER A 31 -5.54 0.42 0.50
CA SER A 31 -4.61 -0.18 1.47
C SER A 31 -4.10 -1.57 1.08
N VAL A 32 -4.97 -2.41 0.51
CA VAL A 32 -4.59 -3.73 -0.01
C VAL A 32 -3.63 -3.60 -1.19
N THR A 33 -3.85 -2.63 -2.07
CA THR A 33 -3.00 -2.39 -3.24
C THR A 33 -1.60 -1.93 -2.84
N GLU A 34 -1.46 -0.99 -1.89
CA GLU A 34 -0.14 -0.58 -1.40
C GLU A 34 0.60 -1.73 -0.71
N PHE A 35 -0.10 -2.55 0.06
CA PHE A 35 0.51 -3.69 0.73
C PHE A 35 1.04 -4.73 -0.29
N LEU A 36 0.25 -5.01 -1.34
CA LEU A 36 0.68 -5.90 -2.42
C LEU A 36 1.89 -5.32 -3.18
N PHE A 37 1.88 -4.02 -3.48
CA PHE A 37 2.98 -3.36 -4.15
C PHE A 37 4.28 -3.44 -3.33
N LEU A 38 4.22 -3.14 -2.03
CA LEU A 38 5.37 -3.28 -1.13
C LEU A 38 5.85 -4.73 -1.04
N PHE A 39 4.93 -5.70 -0.95
CA PHE A 39 5.29 -7.11 -0.91
C PHE A 39 6.01 -7.56 -2.19
N THR A 40 5.50 -7.17 -3.37
CA THR A 40 6.18 -7.46 -4.65
C THR A 40 7.54 -6.78 -4.74
N CYS A 41 7.66 -5.53 -4.28
CA CYS A 41 8.94 -4.80 -4.24
C CYS A 41 9.98 -5.53 -3.37
N VAL A 42 9.59 -6.03 -2.20
CA VAL A 42 10.48 -6.77 -1.29
C VAL A 42 10.90 -8.11 -1.87
N LEU A 43 9.97 -8.84 -2.50
CA LEU A 43 10.31 -10.09 -3.18
C LEU A 43 11.28 -9.84 -4.34
N PHE A 44 11.02 -8.81 -5.14
CA PHE A 44 11.91 -8.40 -6.23
C PHE A 44 13.31 -8.08 -5.68
N LEU A 45 13.40 -7.21 -4.66
CA LEU A 45 14.66 -6.82 -4.05
C LEU A 45 15.41 -8.00 -3.41
N SER A 46 14.68 -8.91 -2.75
CA SER A 46 15.25 -10.13 -2.16
C SER A 46 15.84 -11.06 -3.21
N ASN A 47 15.18 -11.22 -4.36
CA ASN A 47 15.68 -12.06 -5.45
C ASN A 47 16.85 -11.42 -6.20
N PHE A 48 16.78 -10.11 -6.47
CA PHE A 48 17.84 -9.40 -7.20
C PHE A 48 19.11 -9.23 -6.37
N GLU A 49 18.97 -8.85 -5.11
CA GLU A 49 20.12 -8.56 -4.22
C GLU A 49 20.55 -9.77 -3.39
N HIS A 50 19.93 -10.93 -3.59
CA HIS A 50 20.12 -12.14 -2.78
C HIS A 50 20.04 -11.86 -1.25
N LEU A 51 19.23 -10.88 -0.86
CA LEU A 51 19.01 -10.49 0.53
C LEU A 51 17.96 -11.39 1.18
N SER A 52 18.11 -11.65 2.47
CA SER A 52 17.03 -12.28 3.25
C SER A 52 15.78 -11.38 3.24
N PHE A 53 14.59 -11.98 3.33
CA PHE A 53 13.31 -11.26 3.29
C PHE A 53 13.28 -10.05 4.23
N PHE A 54 13.76 -10.21 5.48
CA PHE A 54 13.80 -9.14 6.47
C PHE A 54 14.76 -8.00 6.10
N LYS A 55 15.91 -8.32 5.48
CA LYS A 55 16.88 -7.31 5.02
C LYS A 55 16.31 -6.54 3.82
N ALA A 56 15.69 -7.24 2.87
CA ALA A 56 15.03 -6.60 1.74
C ALA A 56 13.83 -5.73 2.19
N PHE A 57 13.06 -6.18 3.18
CA PHE A 57 11.97 -5.42 3.78
C PHE A 57 12.46 -4.14 4.45
N TYR A 58 13.52 -4.24 5.26
CA TYR A 58 14.14 -3.10 5.90
C TYR A 58 14.64 -2.08 4.85
N LEU A 59 15.36 -2.54 3.83
CA LEU A 59 15.85 -1.69 2.74
C LEU A 59 14.72 -1.00 1.98
N ALA A 60 13.64 -1.72 1.68
CA ALA A 60 12.46 -1.15 1.03
C ALA A 60 11.82 -0.05 1.90
N ILE A 61 11.68 -0.27 3.21
CA ILE A 61 11.11 0.73 4.12
C ILE A 61 11.97 1.97 4.21
N ILE A 62 13.28 1.84 4.48
CA ILE A 62 14.17 3.01 4.64
C ILE A 62 14.27 3.82 3.35
N THR A 63 14.11 3.17 2.18
CA THR A 63 14.08 3.82 0.87
C THR A 63 12.76 4.55 0.62
N VAL A 64 11.61 3.88 0.82
CA VAL A 64 10.27 4.48 0.61
C VAL A 64 10.00 5.60 1.61
N SER A 65 10.45 5.44 2.85
CA SER A 65 10.36 6.48 3.88
C SER A 65 11.37 7.62 3.67
N THR A 66 12.27 7.51 2.70
CA THR A 66 13.36 8.46 2.40
C THR A 66 14.31 8.71 3.58
N VAL A 67 14.31 7.82 4.58
CA VAL A 67 15.23 7.89 5.72
C VAL A 67 16.66 7.59 5.28
N GLY A 68 16.85 6.51 4.49
CA GLY A 68 18.10 6.22 3.79
C GLY A 68 19.35 6.16 4.68
N TYR A 69 19.35 5.36 5.77
CA TYR A 69 20.50 5.23 6.68
C TYR A 69 21.81 4.81 5.98
N GLY A 70 21.73 4.09 4.85
CA GLY A 70 22.89 3.64 4.08
C GLY A 70 23.69 2.49 4.73
N ASP A 71 23.16 1.88 5.79
CA ASP A 71 23.71 0.70 6.47
C ASP A 71 23.50 -0.59 5.68
N LEU A 72 22.42 -0.65 4.90
CA LEU A 72 22.17 -1.67 3.90
C LEU A 72 22.08 -1.01 2.51
N TYR A 73 22.85 -1.51 1.55
CA TYR A 73 22.85 -1.04 0.17
C TYR A 73 22.86 -2.23 -0.79
N PRO A 74 22.33 -2.07 -2.02
CA PRO A 74 22.38 -3.11 -3.03
C PRO A 74 23.84 -3.50 -3.32
N HIS A 75 24.13 -4.80 -3.28
CA HIS A 75 25.45 -5.37 -3.55
C HIS A 75 25.60 -5.83 -5.02
N THR A 76 24.54 -5.80 -5.82
CA THR A 76 24.61 -6.14 -7.25
C THR A 76 25.47 -5.16 -8.04
N GLU A 77 26.14 -5.66 -9.09
CA GLU A 77 26.94 -4.83 -10.02
C GLU A 77 26.13 -3.66 -10.59
N ALA A 78 24.83 -3.85 -10.85
CA ALA A 78 23.94 -2.78 -11.33
C ALA A 78 23.67 -1.69 -10.28
N GLY A 79 23.53 -2.06 -8.99
CA GLY A 79 23.38 -1.11 -7.89
C GLY A 79 24.68 -0.34 -7.61
N GLN A 80 25.84 -1.00 -7.76
CA GLN A 80 27.15 -0.37 -7.66
C GLN A 80 27.44 0.57 -8.83
N ILE A 81 27.08 0.22 -10.07
CA ILE A 81 27.30 1.08 -11.24
C ILE A 81 26.55 2.42 -11.11
N ILE A 82 25.39 2.46 -10.44
CA ILE A 82 24.66 3.71 -10.21
C ILE A 82 25.37 4.57 -9.16
N MET A 83 25.93 3.97 -8.10
CA MET A 83 26.62 4.67 -7.01
C MET A 83 28.06 5.07 -7.36
N ASP A 84 28.74 4.29 -8.20
CA ASP A 84 30.14 4.52 -8.60
C ASP A 84 30.27 5.54 -9.75
N LYS A 85 29.16 5.88 -10.42
CA LYS A 85 29.12 6.91 -11.47
C LYS A 85 28.94 8.34 -10.94
N GLU A 86 28.78 8.52 -9.63
CA GLU A 86 28.65 9.83 -8.98
C GLU A 86 29.93 10.23 -8.22
N ASN A 87 31.10 9.86 -8.76
CA ASN A 87 32.43 10.35 -8.36
C ASN A 87 33.26 10.75 -9.58
#